data_AF-A0A8X6U7F5-F1
#
_entry.id   AF-A0A8X6U7F5-F1
#
_cell.length_a   1.000
_cell.length_b   1.000
_cell.length_c   1.000
_cell.angle_alpha   90.00
_cell.angle_beta   90.00
_cell.angle_gamma   90.00
#
_symmetry.space_group_name_H-M   'P 1'
#
loop_
_entity.id
_entity.type
_entity.pdbx_description
1 polymer ?
#
loop_
_entity_poly.entity_id
_entity_poly.type
_entity_poly.pdbx_seq_one_letter_code
_entity_poly.pdbx_strand_id
1 'polypeptide(L)' 'GHETVAHTITWALYLVGLYPDVQAKIHEELDGIFGTDLNRYVTETDLNDMKYLECVLKETNRLYSVVPIIARHLHEDTEI' A
#
# COMPACT_ATOMS: atom_id res chain seq x y z
N GLY A 1 -11.20 9.41 -5.62
CA GLY A 1 -9.89 8.92 -5.15
C GLY A 1 -9.38 9.60 -3.90
N HIS A 2 -9.73 10.88 -3.64
CA HIS A 2 -9.18 11.62 -2.49
C HIS A 2 -9.43 10.94 -1.13
N GLU A 3 -10.70 10.71 -0.79
CA GLU A 3 -11.08 10.07 0.48
C GLU A 3 -10.50 8.66 0.63
N THR A 4 -10.64 7.82 -0.40
CA THR A 4 -10.17 6.42 -0.35
C THR A 4 -8.66 6.35 -0.14
N VAL A 5 -7.88 7.19 -0.83
CA VAL A 5 -6.42 7.21 -0.70
C VAL A 5 -6.01 7.72 0.68
N ALA A 6 -6.64 8.80 1.17
CA ALA A 6 -6.34 9.35 2.49
C ALA A 6 -6.57 8.33 3.61
N HIS A 7 -7.67 7.59 3.55
CA HIS A 7 -7.97 6.54 4.53
C HIS A 7 -6.99 5.36 4.44
N THR A 8 -6.61 4.91 3.23
CA THR A 8 -5.62 3.84 3.06
C THR A 8 -4.27 4.24 3.64
N ILE A 9 -3.80 5.47 3.37
CA ILE A 9 -2.54 5.97 3.92
C ILE A 9 -2.61 6.06 5.45
N THR A 10 -3.75 6.52 6.00
CA THR A 10 -3.93 6.61 7.46
C THR A 10 -3.79 5.26 8.15
N TRP A 11 -4.45 4.22 7.62
CA TRP A 11 -4.32 2.86 8.15
C TRP A 11 -2.92 2.29 7.98
N ALA A 12 -2.27 2.53 6.83
CA ALA A 12 -0.92 2.06 6.58
C ALA A 12 0.06 2.67 7.59
N LEU A 13 0.01 3.99 7.80
CA LEU A 13 0.86 4.68 8.77
C LEU A 13 0.59 4.21 10.21
N TYR A 14 -0.68 4.00 10.57
CA TYR A 14 -1.04 3.48 11.88
C TYR A 14 -0.45 2.09 12.12
N LEU A 15 -0.60 1.16 11.17
CA LEU A 15 -0.04 -0.19 11.29
C LEU A 15 1.49 -0.18 11.30
N VAL A 16 2.13 0.55 10.40
CA VAL A 16 3.59 0.66 10.39
C VAL A 16 4.11 1.21 11.73
N GLY A 17 3.43 2.19 12.33
CA GLY A 17 3.78 2.70 13.65
C GLY A 17 3.57 1.72 14.82
N LEU A 18 2.71 0.72 14.66
CA LEU A 18 2.47 -0.33 15.66
C LEU A 18 3.42 -1.52 15.55
N TYR A 19 4.04 -1.74 14.38
CA TYR A 19 4.90 -2.89 14.10
C TYR A 19 6.33 -2.42 13.72
N PRO A 20 7.21 -2.19 14.71
CA PRO A 20 8.56 -1.68 14.47
C PRO A 20 9.42 -2.58 13.57
N ASP A 21 9.17 -3.90 13.57
CA ASP A 21 9.85 -4.86 12.72
C ASP A 21 9.45 -4.71 11.24
N VAL A 22 8.17 -4.40 10.97
CA VAL A 22 7.69 -4.06 9.63
C VAL A 22 8.29 -2.73 9.18
N GLN A 23 8.28 -1.72 10.07
CA GLN A 23 8.90 -0.43 9.78
C GLN A 23 10.40 -0.59 9.43
N ALA A 24 11.14 -1.38 10.21
CA ALA A 24 12.56 -1.63 9.96
C ALA A 24 12.82 -2.27 8.58
N LYS A 25 11.99 -3.25 8.19
CA LYS A 25 12.09 -3.89 6.86
C LYS A 25 11.77 -2.94 5.71
N ILE A 26 10.79 -2.04 5.88
CA ILE A 26 10.52 -0.98 4.88
C ILE A 26 11.73 -0.08 4.74
N HIS A 27 12.34 0.36 5.85
CA HIS A 27 13.55 1.18 5.79
C HIS A 27 14.71 0.44 5.12
N GLU A 28 14.96 -0.82 5.46
CA GLU A 28 16.00 -1.64 4.82
C GLU A 28 15.78 -1.77 3.31
N GLU A 29 14.55 -1.98 2.85
CA GLU A 29 14.21 -2.00 1.43
C GLU A 29 14.51 -0.64 0.76
N LEU A 30 14.07 0.47 1.35
CA LEU A 30 14.26 1.79 0.76
C LEU A 30 15.73 2.21 0.76
N ASP A 31 16.49 1.88 1.81
CA ASP A 31 17.93 2.08 1.87
C ASP A 31 18.65 1.26 0.78
N GLY A 32 18.15 0.06 0.48
CA GLY A 32 18.65 -0.77 -0.62
C GLY A 32 18.40 -0.18 -2.02
N ILE A 33 17.27 0.50 -2.22
CA ILE A 33 16.88 1.09 -3.52
C ILE A 33 17.56 2.45 -3.76
N PHE A 34 17.60 3.31 -2.74
CA PHE A 34 18.12 4.67 -2.87
C PHE A 34 19.59 4.81 -2.45
N GLY A 35 20.10 3.89 -1.64
CA GLY A 35 21.48 3.90 -1.16
C GLY A 35 21.82 5.24 -0.49
N THR A 36 22.93 5.83 -0.92
CA THR A 36 23.39 7.13 -0.40
C THR A 36 22.94 8.34 -1.21
N ASP A 37 22.29 8.14 -2.36
CA ASP A 37 21.86 9.25 -3.23
C ASP A 37 20.43 9.67 -2.90
N LEU A 38 20.32 10.59 -1.94
CA LEU A 38 19.05 11.17 -1.49
C LEU A 38 18.61 12.37 -2.35
N ASN A 39 19.39 12.77 -3.36
CA ASN A 39 19.11 13.97 -4.15
C ASN A 39 18.55 13.63 -5.55
N ARG A 40 18.64 12.37 -5.99
CA ARG A 40 18.01 11.94 -7.23
C ARG A 40 16.49 11.89 -7.11
N TYR A 41 15.81 12.15 -8.22
CA TYR A 41 14.38 11.94 -8.30
C TYR A 41 14.03 10.45 -8.30
N VAL A 42 12.89 10.13 -7.70
CA VAL A 42 12.29 8.80 -7.76
C VAL A 42 11.87 8.51 -9.20
N THR A 43 12.22 7.33 -9.69
CA THR A 43 11.88 6.81 -11.02
C THR A 43 10.84 5.70 -10.94
N GLU A 44 10.23 5.34 -12.06
CA GLU A 44 9.30 4.20 -12.13
C GLU A 44 9.96 2.87 -11.78
N THR A 45 11.25 2.70 -12.13
CA THR A 45 12.02 1.51 -11.77
C THR A 45 12.12 1.37 -10.25
N ASP A 46 12.38 2.47 -9.54
CA ASP A 46 12.45 2.45 -8.07
C ASP A 46 11.13 1.98 -7.46
N LEU A 47 9.99 2.46 -7.99
CA LEU A 47 8.66 2.06 -7.53
C LEU A 47 8.42 0.56 -7.74
N ASN A 48 8.89 -0.01 -8.85
CA ASN A 48 8.78 -1.45 -9.11
C ASN A 48 9.64 -2.30 -8.16
N ASP A 49 10.69 -1.72 -7.59
CA ASP A 49 11.58 -2.39 -6.64
C ASP A 49 11.08 -2.32 -5.19
N MET A 50 10.10 -1.44 -4.87
CA MET A 50 9.46 -1.31 -3.54
C MET A 50 8.47 -2.45 -3.22
N LYS A 51 8.90 -3.70 -3.35
CA LYS A 51 8.04 -4.89 -3.29
C LYS A 51 7.48 -5.14 -1.90
N TYR A 52 8.29 -4.97 -0.86
CA TYR A 52 7.88 -5.15 0.53
C TYR A 52 6.91 -4.05 0.96
N LEU A 53 7.20 -2.80 0.63
CA LEU A 53 6.26 -1.69 0.85
C LEU A 53 4.92 -1.93 0.13
N GLU A 54 4.93 -2.42 -1.10
CA GLU A 54 3.71 -2.79 -1.82
C GLU A 54 2.93 -3.90 -1.08
N CYS A 55 3.63 -4.92 -0.57
CA CYS A 55 3.02 -5.96 0.26
C CYS A 55 2.39 -5.39 1.54
N VAL A 56 3.03 -4.42 2.20
CA VAL A 56 2.49 -3.76 3.39
C VAL A 56 1.20 -2.98 3.07
N LEU A 57 1.16 -2.29 1.93
CA LEU A 57 -0.04 -1.59 1.47
C LEU A 57 -1.18 -2.58 1.13
N LYS A 58 -0.86 -3.69 0.48
CA LYS A 58 -1.81 -4.76 0.19
C LYS A 58 -2.37 -5.39 1.46
N GLU A 59 -1.50 -5.66 2.44
CA GLU A 59 -1.91 -6.24 3.72
C GLU A 59 -2.74 -5.26 4.55
N THR A 60 -2.40 -3.98 4.52
CA THR A 60 -3.22 -2.91 5.10
C THR A 60 -4.64 -2.94 4.54
N ASN A 61 -4.80 -3.03 3.21
CA ASN A 61 -6.12 -3.10 2.58
C ASN A 61 -6.83 -4.44 2.82
N ARG A 62 -6.09 -5.54 3.02
CA ARG A 62 -6.67 -6.84 3.41
C ARG A 62 -7.29 -6.78 4.80
N LEU A 63 -6.65 -6.09 5.74
CA LEU A 63 -7.12 -5.90 7.11
C LEU A 63 -8.19 -4.80 7.21
N TYR A 64 -7.99 -3.68 6.54
CA TYR A 64 -8.80 -2.47 6.61
C TYR A 64 -9.15 -1.97 5.21
N SER A 65 -10.06 -2.68 4.53
CA SER A 65 -10.56 -2.23 3.24
C SER A 65 -11.37 -0.94 3.39
N VAL A 66 -10.88 0.15 2.77
CA VAL A 66 -11.57 1.45 2.75
C VAL A 66 -12.83 1.45 1.88
N VAL A 67 -13.00 0.44 1.01
CA VAL A 67 -14.21 0.20 0.21
C VAL A 67 -14.67 -1.24 0.46
N PRO A 68 -15.40 -1.50 1.56
CA PRO A 68 -15.75 -2.87 1.96
C PRO A 68 -16.86 -3.50 1.11
N ILE A 69 -17.63 -2.70 0.36
CA ILE A 69 -18.77 -3.16 -0.41
C ILE A 69 -18.65 -2.67 -1.84
N ILE A 70 -18.74 -3.60 -2.79
CA ILE A 70 -18.92 -3.31 -4.21
C ILE A 70 -20.28 -3.87 -4.60
N ALA A 71 -21.27 -2.99 -4.73
CA ALA A 71 -22.62 -3.38 -5.12
C ALA A 71 -22.66 -3.74 -6.62
N ARG A 72 -23.40 -4.80 -6.96
CA ARG A 72 -23.67 -5.21 -8.34
C ARG A 72 -25.16 -5.19 -8.61
N HIS A 73 -25.55 -4.78 -9.80
CA HIS A 73 -26.93 -4.78 -10.28
C HIS A 73 -27.03 -5.71 -11.50
N LEU A 74 -27.99 -6.65 -11.47
CA LEU A 74 -28.24 -7.56 -12.58
C LEU A 74 -28.99 -6.82 -13.70
N HIS A 75 -28.56 -7.00 -14.93
CA HIS A 75 -29.23 -6.40 -16.10
C HIS A 75 -30.21 -7.37 -16.76
N GLU A 76 -30.12 -8.65 -16.43
CA GLU A 76 -30.99 -9.74 -16.89
C GLU A 76 -30.99 -10.86 -15.83
N ASP A 77 -31.95 -11.77 -15.93
CA ASP A 77 -32.06 -12.92 -15.02
C ASP A 77 -30.84 -13.84 -15.20
N THR A 78 -30.15 -14.18 -14.10
CA THR A 78 -28.92 -15.00 -14.12
C THR A 78 -28.86 -15.88 -12.87
N GLU A 79 -28.26 -17.07 -13.00
CA GLU A 79 -27.95 -17.97 -11.88
C GLU A 79 -26.49 -17.77 -11.42
N ILE A 80 -26.24 -17.78 -10.10
CA ILE A 80 -24.93 -17.51 -9.47
C ILE A 80 -24.12 -18.79 -9.31
#